data_AF-A0A432SBJ6-F1
#
_entry.id   AF-A0A432SBJ6-F1
#
_cell.length_a   1.000
_cell.length_b   1.000
_cell.length_c   1.000
_cell.angle_alpha   90.00
_cell.angle_beta   90.00
_cell.angle_gamma   90.00
#
_symmetry.space_group_name_H-M   'P 1'
#
loop_
_entity.id
_entity.type
_entity.pdbx_description
1 polymer ?
#
loop_
_entity_poly.entity_id
_entity_poly.type
_entity_poly.pdbx_seq_one_letter_code
_entity_poly.pdbx_strand_id
1 'polypeptide(L)'
;MSTHPLKSILATFTNKNGKKLSLFNAAPVGGMSSLVIKVIILAMPFIEYFAIFNNYVYDKLGLVSQVVMYIVFMSIMMMIVFIIIYMTRKSVIKKITPSWKTYFSDVNLAMVLAVGITPYSDFFKHYNKIVKQDLSDVALHEKLKELFVQLQEENTDLLIAMNKDYKV
;
A
#
# COMPACT_ATOMS: atom_id res chain seq x y z
N MET A 1 -12.99 11.22 17.41
CA MET A 1 -13.98 10.92 16.36
C MET A 1 -13.22 10.51 15.12
N SER A 2 -13.60 9.43 14.43
CA SER A 2 -12.89 8.98 13.23
C SER A 2 -13.05 10.02 12.12
N THR A 3 -11.95 10.38 11.44
CA THR A 3 -11.99 11.33 10.33
C THR A 3 -12.37 10.66 9.01
N HIS A 4 -12.28 9.33 8.94
CA HIS A 4 -12.61 8.54 7.75
C HIS A 4 -13.48 7.33 8.11
N PRO A 5 -14.52 7.01 7.30
CA PRO A 5 -15.32 5.80 7.45
C PRO A 5 -14.48 4.53 7.33
N LEU A 6 -14.92 3.44 7.95
CA LEU A 6 -14.16 2.19 7.98
C LEU A 6 -13.99 1.59 6.58
N LYS A 7 -15.06 1.59 5.76
CA LYS A 7 -14.97 1.17 4.35
C LYS A 7 -13.94 1.98 3.56
N SER A 8 -13.83 3.28 3.85
CA SER A 8 -12.85 4.15 3.18
C SER A 8 -11.42 3.80 3.57
N ILE A 9 -11.17 3.49 4.84
CA ILE A 9 -9.86 3.04 5.32
C ILE A 9 -9.48 1.72 4.63
N LEU A 10 -10.37 0.72 4.62
CA LEU A 10 -10.11 -0.58 4.02
C LEU A 10 -9.87 -0.47 2.51
N ALA A 11 -10.61 0.41 1.82
CA ALA A 11 -10.43 0.67 0.38
C ALA A 11 -9.06 1.28 0.03
N THR A 12 -8.32 1.81 1.01
CA THR A 12 -6.97 2.33 0.75
C THR A 12 -5.93 1.24 0.51
N PHE A 13 -6.14 0.04 1.06
CA PHE A 13 -5.19 -1.06 0.97
C PHE A 13 -5.82 -2.37 0.48
N THR A 14 -7.12 -2.39 0.16
CA THR A 14 -7.81 -3.52 -0.46
C THR A 14 -8.50 -3.15 -1.77
N ASN A 15 -8.64 -4.12 -2.66
CA ASN A 15 -9.49 -3.99 -3.83
C ASN A 15 -10.97 -4.28 -3.48
N LYS A 16 -11.87 -4.15 -4.47
CA LYS A 16 -13.30 -4.44 -4.29
C LYS A 16 -13.60 -5.87 -3.81
N ASN A 17 -12.69 -6.80 -4.03
CA ASN A 17 -12.80 -8.20 -3.61
C ASN A 17 -12.09 -8.47 -2.26
N GLY A 18 -11.66 -7.43 -1.54
CA GLY A 18 -11.00 -7.56 -0.24
C GLY A 18 -9.55 -8.09 -0.29
N LYS A 19 -8.96 -8.26 -1.48
CA LYS A 19 -7.54 -8.61 -1.63
C LYS A 19 -6.66 -7.39 -1.40
N LYS A 20 -5.51 -7.60 -0.75
CA LYS A 20 -4.49 -6.56 -0.54
C LYS A 20 -4.04 -5.95 -1.87
N LEU A 21 -3.97 -4.62 -1.92
CA LEU A 21 -3.39 -3.90 -3.06
C LEU A 21 -1.86 -3.92 -2.99
N SER A 22 -1.21 -4.12 -4.14
CA SER A 22 0.24 -3.95 -4.27
C SER A 22 0.66 -2.49 -4.10
N LEU A 23 -0.16 -1.56 -4.58
CA LEU A 23 0.01 -0.13 -4.42
C LEU A 23 -1.21 0.46 -3.71
N PHE A 24 -0.99 1.11 -2.57
CA PHE A 24 -2.06 1.70 -1.79
C PHE A 24 -2.78 2.78 -2.58
N ASN A 25 -4.10 2.78 -2.49
CA ASN A 25 -4.95 3.76 -3.12
C ASN A 25 -5.25 4.89 -2.12
N ALA A 26 -4.66 6.07 -2.32
CA ALA A 26 -4.91 7.19 -1.42
C ALA A 26 -6.21 7.94 -1.74
N ALA A 27 -6.87 7.66 -2.87
CA ALA A 27 -8.09 8.35 -3.30
C ALA A 27 -9.22 8.36 -2.26
N PRO A 28 -9.55 7.24 -1.56
CA PRO A 28 -10.62 7.23 -0.55
C PRO A 28 -10.37 8.13 0.66
N VAL A 29 -9.14 8.61 0.84
CA VAL A 29 -8.71 9.48 1.96
C VAL A 29 -8.15 10.82 1.46
N GLY A 30 -8.59 11.26 0.28
CA GLY A 30 -8.24 12.55 -0.31
C GLY A 30 -6.78 12.63 -0.76
N GLY A 31 -6.24 11.56 -1.34
CA GLY A 31 -4.92 11.53 -1.96
C GLY A 31 -4.96 11.06 -3.41
N MET A 32 -3.79 10.78 -3.99
CA MET A 32 -3.69 10.33 -5.38
C MET A 32 -4.18 8.88 -5.54
N SER A 33 -4.93 8.63 -6.62
CA SER A 33 -5.39 7.28 -6.96
C SER A 33 -4.21 6.36 -7.33
N SER A 34 -4.28 5.10 -6.91
CA SER A 34 -3.30 4.09 -7.32
C SER A 34 -3.27 3.87 -8.84
N LEU A 35 -4.39 4.12 -9.52
CA LEU A 35 -4.47 4.05 -10.98
C LEU A 35 -3.63 5.14 -11.64
N VAL A 36 -3.72 6.38 -11.13
CA VAL A 36 -2.94 7.52 -11.64
C VAL A 36 -1.44 7.26 -11.46
N ILE A 37 -1.03 6.76 -10.30
CA ILE A 37 0.37 6.40 -10.04
C ILE A 37 0.86 5.33 -11.02
N LYS A 38 0.05 4.30 -11.29
CA LYS A 38 0.40 3.26 -12.28
C LYS A 38 0.56 3.82 -13.68
N VAL A 39 -0.32 4.74 -14.09
CA VAL A 39 -0.24 5.40 -15.41
C VAL A 39 1.03 6.24 -15.51
N ILE A 40 1.37 7.00 -14.47
CA ILE A 40 2.63 7.77 -14.43
C ILE A 40 3.83 6.83 -14.58
N ILE A 41 3.89 5.76 -13.78
CA ILE A 41 4.99 4.78 -13.83
C ILE A 41 5.11 4.14 -15.22
N LEU A 42 3.98 3.79 -15.84
CA LEU A 42 3.97 3.20 -17.17
C LEU A 42 4.41 4.19 -18.25
N ALA A 43 4.05 5.47 -18.13
CA ALA A 43 4.38 6.50 -19.10
C ALA A 43 5.85 6.96 -19.01
N MET A 44 6.45 6.95 -17.81
CA MET A 44 7.81 7.43 -17.57
C MET A 44 8.88 6.88 -18.54
N PRO A 45 9.00 5.57 -18.84
CA PRO A 45 10.02 5.09 -19.79
C PRO A 45 9.85 5.63 -21.21
N PHE A 46 8.60 5.86 -21.65
CA PHE A 46 8.34 6.44 -22.96
C PHE A 46 8.72 7.92 -22.99
N ILE A 47 8.40 8.66 -21.93
CA ILE A 47 8.78 10.06 -21.78
C ILE A 47 10.31 10.19 -21.81
N GLU A 48 11.02 9.33 -21.09
CA GLU A 48 12.47 9.28 -21.09
C GLU A 48 13.03 8.99 -22.49
N TYR A 49 12.49 7.97 -23.16
CA TYR A 49 12.89 7.63 -24.52
C TYR A 49 12.76 8.82 -25.48
N PHE A 50 11.61 9.50 -25.52
CA PHE A 50 11.40 10.66 -26.38
C PHE A 50 12.28 11.87 -25.99
N ALA A 51 12.55 12.05 -24.70
CA ALA A 51 13.40 13.13 -24.21
C ALA A 51 14.87 12.93 -24.62
N ILE A 52 15.34 11.69 -24.72
CA ILE A 52 16.73 11.36 -25.05
C ILE A 52 16.92 11.15 -26.55
N PHE A 53 16.05 10.37 -27.19
CA PHE A 53 16.17 10.01 -28.62
C PHE A 53 15.39 10.99 -29.51
N ASN A 54 15.94 12.20 -29.66
CA ASN A 54 15.47 13.19 -30.63
C ASN A 54 16.65 13.85 -31.36
N ASN A 55 16.36 14.50 -32.48
CA ASN A 55 17.38 15.12 -33.35
C ASN A 55 18.22 16.16 -32.61
N TYR A 56 17.60 16.97 -31.75
CA TYR A 56 18.31 18.01 -31.01
C TYR A 56 19.39 17.44 -30.08
N VAL A 57 19.09 16.33 -29.39
CA VAL A 57 20.08 15.65 -28.53
C VAL A 57 21.11 14.89 -29.39
N TYR A 58 20.67 14.29 -30.51
CA TYR A 58 21.54 13.56 -31.43
C TYR A 58 22.62 14.46 -32.02
N ASP A 59 22.24 15.65 -32.49
CA ASP A 59 23.16 16.63 -33.08
C ASP A 59 24.24 17.10 -32.10
N LYS A 60 23.97 17.00 -30.78
CA LYS A 60 24.90 17.40 -29.72
C LYS A 60 25.78 16.29 -29.19
N LEU A 61 25.24 15.08 -29.06
CA LEU A 61 25.89 13.99 -28.31
C LEU A 61 26.24 12.78 -29.20
N GLY A 62 25.59 12.65 -30.35
CA GLY A 62 25.64 11.46 -31.19
C GLY A 62 24.91 10.25 -30.59
N LEU A 63 24.70 9.23 -31.43
CA LEU A 63 23.90 8.05 -31.07
C LEU A 63 24.47 7.28 -29.87
N VAL A 64 25.79 7.08 -29.84
CA VAL A 64 26.46 6.25 -28.83
C VAL A 64 26.25 6.85 -27.43
N SER A 65 26.46 8.15 -27.30
CA SER A 65 26.27 8.88 -26.04
C SER A 65 24.81 8.91 -25.60
N GLN A 66 23.84 9.00 -26.52
CA GLN A 66 22.41 8.92 -26.20
C GLN A 66 22.02 7.57 -25.61
N VAL A 67 22.54 6.47 -26.16
CA VAL A 67 22.28 5.12 -25.64
C VAL A 67 22.86 4.97 -24.23
N VAL A 68 24.08 5.45 -23.99
CA VAL A 68 24.69 5.44 -22.64
C VAL A 68 23.86 6.28 -21.68
N MET A 69 23.42 7.47 -22.10
CA MET A 69 22.56 8.36 -21.29
C MET A 69 21.26 7.64 -20.91
N TYR A 70 20.58 7.00 -21.85
CA TYR A 70 19.34 6.26 -21.59
C TYR A 70 19.53 5.17 -20.54
N ILE A 71 20.62 4.40 -20.57
CA ILE A 71 20.88 3.36 -19.56
C ILE A 71 21.04 3.95 -18.16
N VAL A 72 21.75 5.09 -18.05
CA VAL A 72 21.96 5.78 -16.77
C VAL A 72 20.62 6.35 -16.25
N PHE A 73 19.84 7.01 -17.10
CA PHE A 73 18.56 7.59 -16.71
C PHE A 73 17.52 6.53 -16.33
N MET A 74 17.48 5.39 -17.01
CA MET A 74 16.63 4.25 -16.63
C MET A 74 16.91 3.78 -15.20
N SER A 75 18.18 3.78 -14.78
CA SER A 75 18.58 3.44 -13.41
C SER A 75 18.06 4.46 -12.39
N ILE A 76 18.14 5.75 -12.72
CA ILE A 76 17.60 6.85 -11.88
C ILE A 76 16.07 6.78 -11.80
N MET A 77 15.41 6.48 -12.92
CA MET A 77 13.97 6.37 -13.00
C MET A 77 13.42 5.29 -12.07
N MET A 78 14.09 4.13 -11.96
CA MET A 78 13.68 3.11 -10.98
C MET A 78 13.80 3.58 -9.52
N MET A 79 14.81 4.39 -9.19
CA MET A 79 14.89 5.01 -7.87
C MET A 79 13.71 5.96 -7.61
N ILE A 80 13.33 6.76 -8.61
CA ILE A 80 12.16 7.66 -8.52
C ILE A 80 10.87 6.86 -8.31
N VAL A 81 10.67 5.78 -9.06
CA VAL A 81 9.51 4.87 -8.91
C VAL A 81 9.43 4.33 -7.48
N PHE A 82 10.55 3.85 -6.94
CA PHE A 82 10.61 3.34 -5.57
C PHE A 82 10.23 4.41 -4.53
N ILE A 83 10.76 5.63 -4.68
CA ILE A 83 10.46 6.77 -3.79
C ILE A 83 8.96 7.11 -3.83
N ILE A 84 8.36 7.18 -5.02
CA ILE A 84 6.92 7.48 -5.17
C ILE A 84 6.07 6.42 -4.45
N ILE A 85 6.39 5.14 -4.61
CA ILE A 85 5.68 4.03 -3.96
C ILE A 85 5.82 4.14 -2.43
N TYR A 86 7.04 4.35 -1.94
CA TYR A 86 7.32 4.48 -0.52
C TYR A 86 6.59 5.68 0.11
N MET A 87 6.67 6.86 -0.51
CA MET A 87 6.00 8.07 -0.04
C MET A 87 4.48 7.92 -0.03
N THR A 88 3.91 7.30 -1.06
CA THR A 88 2.47 7.01 -1.13
C THR A 88 2.05 6.11 0.03
N ARG A 89 2.77 5.00 0.26
CA ARG A 89 2.47 4.09 1.37
C ARG A 89 2.57 4.79 2.72
N LYS A 90 3.66 5.53 2.96
CA LYS A 90 3.87 6.29 4.21
C LYS A 90 2.78 7.32 4.44
N SER A 91 2.39 8.05 3.40
CA SER A 91 1.33 9.06 3.45
C SER A 91 -0.02 8.45 3.79
N VAL A 92 -0.41 7.35 3.11
CA VAL A 92 -1.67 6.64 3.38
C VAL A 92 -1.70 6.14 4.82
N ILE A 93 -0.67 5.42 5.27
CA ILE A 93 -0.58 4.89 6.64
C ILE A 93 -0.73 6.03 7.65
N LYS A 94 0.01 7.14 7.48
CA LYS A 94 -0.07 8.30 8.37
C LYS A 94 -1.50 8.88 8.45
N LYS A 95 -2.21 8.98 7.32
CA LYS A 95 -3.59 9.50 7.26
C LYS A 95 -4.61 8.57 7.91
N ILE A 96 -4.50 7.26 7.71
CA ILE A 96 -5.50 6.30 8.21
C ILE A 96 -5.26 5.88 9.66
N THR A 97 -4.03 5.97 10.17
CA THR A 97 -3.67 5.49 11.52
C THR A 97 -4.53 6.09 12.64
N PRO A 98 -4.82 7.41 12.67
CA PRO A 98 -5.68 7.98 13.72
C PRO A 98 -7.12 7.43 13.70
N SER A 99 -7.69 7.30 12.50
CA SER A 99 -9.04 6.72 12.35
C SER A 99 -9.03 5.22 12.67
N TRP A 100 -8.00 4.48 12.26
CA TRP A 100 -7.82 3.08 12.61
C TRP A 100 -7.82 2.86 14.11
N LYS A 101 -7.04 3.65 14.87
CA LYS A 101 -6.99 3.58 16.34
C LYS A 101 -8.33 3.89 17.01
N THR A 102 -9.22 4.64 16.33
CA THR A 102 -10.57 4.91 16.84
C THR A 102 -11.47 3.67 16.71
N TYR A 103 -11.29 2.87 15.66
CA TYR A 103 -12.03 1.62 15.46
C TYR A 103 -11.41 0.44 16.20
N PHE A 104 -10.09 0.30 16.14
CA PHE A 104 -9.34 -0.82 16.70
C PHE A 104 -8.14 -0.27 17.50
N SER A 105 -8.36 0.00 18.79
CA SER A 105 -7.33 0.53 19.69
C SER A 105 -6.16 -0.45 19.87
N ASP A 106 -6.47 -1.74 19.96
CA ASP A 106 -5.51 -2.78 20.36
C ASP A 106 -4.86 -3.49 19.16
N VAL A 107 -5.31 -3.17 17.93
CA VAL A 107 -4.80 -3.79 16.70
C VAL A 107 -3.79 -2.89 16.02
N ASN A 108 -2.54 -3.33 15.99
CA ASN A 108 -1.49 -2.62 15.28
C ASN A 108 -1.66 -2.73 13.75
N LEU A 109 -2.06 -1.62 13.12
CA LEU A 109 -2.22 -1.52 11.67
C LEU A 109 -0.96 -1.94 10.89
N ALA A 110 0.24 -1.67 11.41
CA ALA A 110 1.48 -2.05 10.74
C ALA A 110 1.62 -3.58 10.62
N MET A 111 1.14 -4.33 11.61
CA MET A 111 1.14 -5.79 11.59
C MET A 111 0.10 -6.32 10.58
N VAL A 112 -1.12 -5.75 10.56
CA VAL A 112 -2.14 -6.08 9.56
C VAL A 112 -1.66 -5.84 8.13
N LEU A 113 -0.90 -4.76 7.91
CA LEU A 113 -0.37 -4.39 6.60
C LEU A 113 1.01 -5.01 6.30
N ALA A 114 1.59 -5.78 7.21
CA ALA A 114 2.88 -6.41 7.02
C ALA A 114 2.85 -7.42 5.86
N VAL A 115 4.03 -7.71 5.31
CA VAL A 115 4.20 -8.79 4.31
C VAL A 115 4.73 -10.06 4.98
N GLY A 116 5.41 -9.93 6.11
CA GLY A 116 5.90 -11.07 6.90
C GLY A 116 4.83 -11.70 7.79
N ILE A 117 5.25 -12.74 8.50
CA ILE A 117 4.40 -13.48 9.44
C ILE A 117 4.12 -12.59 10.66
N THR A 118 2.85 -12.27 10.84
CA THR A 118 2.28 -11.60 12.01
C THR A 118 1.02 -12.34 12.46
N PRO A 119 0.51 -12.05 13.67
CA PRO A 119 -0.78 -12.59 14.13
C PRO A 119 -1.97 -12.26 13.20
N TYR A 120 -1.81 -11.32 12.28
CA TYR A 120 -2.85 -10.89 11.34
C TYR A 120 -2.56 -11.25 9.88
N SER A 121 -1.61 -12.16 9.61
CA SER A 121 -1.18 -12.51 8.25
C SER A 121 -2.32 -12.92 7.33
N ASP A 122 -3.28 -13.67 7.88
CA ASP A 122 -4.44 -14.17 7.14
C ASP A 122 -5.60 -13.17 7.05
N PHE A 123 -5.46 -11.95 7.59
CA PHE A 123 -6.51 -10.93 7.58
C PHE A 123 -7.16 -10.75 6.19
N PHE A 124 -6.36 -10.57 5.14
CA PHE A 124 -6.89 -10.34 3.79
C PHE A 124 -7.62 -11.55 3.19
N LYS A 125 -7.26 -12.76 3.61
CA LYS A 125 -7.92 -14.00 3.18
C LYS A 125 -9.32 -14.08 3.77
N HIS A 126 -9.47 -13.72 5.05
CA HIS A 126 -10.77 -13.70 5.73
C HIS A 126 -11.61 -12.49 5.29
N TYR A 127 -11.00 -11.32 5.16
CA TYR A 127 -11.70 -10.11 4.74
C TYR A 127 -12.31 -10.22 3.33
N ASN A 128 -11.67 -10.93 2.39
CA ASN A 128 -12.24 -11.24 1.08
C ASN A 128 -13.59 -12.00 1.16
N LYS A 129 -13.82 -12.78 2.22
CA LYS A 129 -15.13 -13.43 2.45
C LYS A 129 -16.14 -12.44 3.03
N ILE A 130 -15.72 -11.59 3.95
CA ILE A 130 -16.57 -10.62 4.65
C ILE A 130 -17.04 -9.52 3.70
N VAL A 131 -16.18 -9.01 2.82
CA VAL A 131 -16.51 -7.90 1.91
C VAL A 131 -17.66 -8.23 0.95
N LYS A 132 -17.91 -9.51 0.66
CA LYS A 132 -19.02 -9.97 -0.19
C LYS A 132 -20.39 -9.85 0.47
N GLN A 133 -20.43 -9.68 1.79
CA GLN A 133 -21.68 -9.57 2.57
C GLN A 133 -22.24 -8.14 2.57
N ASP A 134 -21.54 -7.17 1.96
CA ASP A 134 -21.89 -5.73 1.88
C ASP A 134 -22.49 -5.14 3.17
N LEU A 135 -21.83 -5.45 4.29
CA LEU A 135 -22.26 -5.03 5.62
C LEU A 135 -22.23 -3.49 5.75
N SER A 136 -23.09 -2.95 6.63
CA SER A 136 -22.99 -1.55 7.06
C SER A 136 -21.69 -1.30 7.84
N ASP A 137 -21.25 -0.05 7.97
CA ASP A 137 -19.98 0.27 8.68
C ASP A 137 -19.95 -0.24 10.12
N VAL A 138 -21.09 -0.23 10.82
CA VAL A 138 -21.22 -0.74 12.20
C VAL A 138 -21.12 -2.26 12.23
N ALA A 139 -21.88 -2.96 11.37
CA ALA A 139 -21.83 -4.42 11.31
C ALA A 139 -20.46 -4.93 10.84
N LEU A 140 -19.83 -4.19 9.92
CA LEU A 140 -18.47 -4.46 9.46
C LEU A 140 -17.44 -4.29 10.58
N HIS A 141 -17.58 -3.25 11.40
CA HIS A 141 -16.69 -3.02 12.54
C HIS A 141 -16.72 -4.18 13.53
N GLU A 142 -17.92 -4.61 13.93
CA GLU A 142 -18.08 -5.75 14.86
C GLU A 142 -17.56 -7.05 14.25
N LYS A 143 -17.86 -7.33 12.98
CA LYS A 143 -17.35 -8.53 12.31
C LYS A 143 -15.82 -8.55 12.21
N LEU A 144 -15.20 -7.38 12.00
CA LEU A 144 -13.75 -7.27 11.98
C LEU A 144 -13.13 -7.41 13.37
N LYS A 145 -13.78 -6.93 14.44
CA LYS A 145 -13.33 -7.18 15.81
C LYS A 145 -13.30 -8.67 16.11
N GLU A 146 -14.39 -9.39 15.82
CA GLU A 146 -14.47 -10.85 15.97
C GLU A 146 -13.34 -11.54 15.21
N LEU A 147 -13.11 -11.12 13.95
CA LEU A 147 -12.03 -11.65 13.14
C LEU A 147 -10.65 -11.41 13.76
N PHE A 148 -10.40 -10.24 14.32
CA PHE A 148 -9.11 -9.95 14.96
C PHE A 148 -8.89 -10.81 16.21
N VAL A 149 -9.91 -11.03 17.02
CA VAL A 149 -9.84 -11.94 18.17
C VAL A 149 -9.54 -13.37 17.71
N GLN A 150 -10.28 -13.86 16.71
CA GLN A 150 -10.05 -15.19 16.14
C GLN A 150 -8.60 -15.35 15.63
N LEU A 151 -8.09 -14.36 14.87
CA LEU A 151 -6.73 -14.40 14.34
C LEU A 151 -5.68 -14.35 15.47
N GLN A 152 -5.93 -13.62 16.55
CA GLN A 152 -5.05 -13.61 17.72
C GLN A 152 -5.05 -14.97 18.43
N GLU A 153 -6.21 -15.58 18.63
CA GLU A 153 -6.35 -16.90 19.24
C GLU A 153 -5.65 -17.99 18.41
N GLU A 154 -5.87 -18.00 17.09
CA GLU A 154 -5.22 -18.93 16.15
C GLU A 154 -3.68 -18.76 16.13
N ASN A 155 -3.18 -17.57 16.45
CA ASN A 155 -1.75 -17.23 16.44
C ASN A 155 -1.22 -16.90 17.85
N THR A 156 -1.79 -17.51 18.89
CA THR A 156 -1.45 -17.22 20.30
C THR A 156 0.03 -17.44 20.57
N ASP A 157 0.62 -18.53 20.07
CA ASP A 157 2.04 -18.83 20.26
C ASP A 157 2.96 -17.76 19.65
N LEU A 158 2.60 -17.25 18.46
CA LEU A 158 3.32 -16.16 17.80
C LEU A 158 3.18 -14.85 18.58
N LEU A 159 1.99 -14.54 19.09
CA LEU A 159 1.78 -13.38 19.96
C LEU A 159 2.62 -13.45 21.23
N ILE A 160 2.66 -14.61 21.89
CA ILE A 160 3.46 -14.83 23.10
C ILE A 160 4.94 -14.67 22.78
N ALA A 161 5.44 -15.28 21.70
CA ALA A 161 6.83 -15.16 21.28
C ALA A 161 7.23 -13.69 21.01
N MET A 162 6.42 -12.96 20.24
CA MET A 162 6.66 -11.54 19.95
C MET A 162 6.66 -10.66 21.20
N ASN A 163 5.80 -10.95 22.18
CA ASN A 163 5.72 -10.20 23.44
C ASN A 163 6.86 -10.56 24.42
N LYS A 164 7.43 -11.76 24.31
CA LYS A 164 8.57 -12.20 25.13
C LYS A 164 9.87 -11.55 24.67
N ASP A 165 10.08 -11.43 23.36
CA ASP A 165 11.24 -10.73 22.79
C ASP A 165 11.22 -9.21 23.06
N TYR A 166 10.04 -8.61 23.26
CA TYR A 166 9.92 -7.19 23.62
C TYR A 166 10.31 -6.88 25.08
N LYS A 167 10.49 -7.90 25.92
CA LYS A 167 10.85 -7.77 27.35
C LYS A 167 12.33 -8.07 27.65
N VAL A 168 13.17 -8.25 26.64
CA VAL A 168 14.64 -8.38 26.73
C VAL A 168 15.28 -7.12 26.18
#